data_AF-A0AA43DBT3-F1
#
_entry.id   AF-A0AA43DBT3-F1
#
_cell.length_a   1.000
_cell.length_b   1.000
_cell.length_c   1.000
_cell.angle_alpha   90.00
_cell.angle_beta   90.00
_cell.angle_gamma   90.00
#
_symmetry.space_group_name_H-M   'P 1'
#
loop_
_entity.id
_entity.type
_entity.pdbx_description
1 polymer ?
#
loop_
_entity_poly.entity_id
_entity_poly.type
_entity_poly.pdbx_seq_one_letter_code
_entity_poly.pdbx_strand_id
1 'polypeptide(L)'
;TALVAGMVSQAFDTTAYKTSVPNIILTVDPQNYFRSRLVGRASYRYYQAATAIVSASKDLTRKDIPKDFKIPGAWQPMDSLYYLQLSHAYSMLDTFNEDMPFHAAEIYLITITSMMYCDYDFERTMEFIVNYGRDNDTVAAVAGSILGAFLGADQLPEKKVRQILQVNKELLGTDLEEMARTMTAKYLKQR
;
A
#
# COMPACT_ATOMS: atom_id res chain seq x y z
N THR A 1 2.79 -8.62 -10.58
CA THR A 1 3.99 -9.15 -9.88
C THR A 1 5.27 -8.39 -10.23
N ALA A 2 5.68 -8.26 -11.50
CA ALA A 2 6.95 -7.58 -11.86
C ALA A 2 7.06 -6.12 -11.38
N LEU A 3 5.97 -5.34 -11.46
CA LEU A 3 5.99 -3.93 -11.06
C LEU A 3 6.16 -3.74 -9.55
N VAL A 4 5.47 -4.55 -8.75
CA VAL A 4 5.62 -4.58 -7.28
C VAL A 4 7.07 -4.91 -6.89
N ALA A 5 7.68 -5.90 -7.56
CA ALA A 5 9.09 -6.24 -7.32
C ALA A 5 10.02 -5.05 -7.66
N GLY A 6 9.73 -4.31 -8.73
CA GLY A 6 10.43 -3.06 -9.05
C GLY A 6 10.27 -1.98 -7.97
N MET A 7 9.05 -1.82 -7.44
CA MET A 7 8.77 -0.88 -6.34
C MET A 7 9.53 -1.25 -5.06
N VAL A 8 9.55 -2.53 -4.69
CA VAL A 8 10.34 -3.03 -3.55
C VAL A 8 11.85 -2.82 -3.80
N SER A 9 12.34 -3.09 -5.00
CA SER A 9 13.74 -2.85 -5.35
C SER A 9 14.13 -1.38 -5.25
N GLN A 10 13.25 -0.47 -5.69
CA GLN A 10 13.46 0.97 -5.56
C GLN A 10 13.38 1.43 -4.11
N ALA A 11 12.53 0.79 -3.30
CA ALA A 11 12.40 1.09 -1.87
C ALA A 11 13.67 0.74 -1.08
N PHE A 12 14.47 -0.23 -1.52
CA PHE A 12 15.77 -0.54 -0.91
C PHE A 12 16.88 0.49 -1.24
N ASP A 13 16.67 1.40 -2.18
CA ASP A 13 17.63 2.46 -2.46
C ASP A 13 17.62 3.49 -1.32
N THR A 14 18.76 3.66 -0.64
CA THR A 14 18.91 4.59 0.48
C THR A 14 18.72 6.07 0.09
N THR A 15 18.69 6.37 -1.21
CA THR A 15 18.42 7.70 -1.76
C THR A 15 16.97 7.88 -2.22
N ALA A 16 16.13 6.83 -2.09
CA ALA A 16 14.74 6.88 -2.51
C ALA A 16 13.92 7.87 -1.65
N TYR A 17 13.13 8.69 -2.34
CA TYR A 17 12.09 9.52 -1.72
C TYR A 17 10.73 8.84 -1.88
N LYS A 18 9.71 9.32 -1.16
CA LYS A 18 8.33 8.81 -1.29
C LYS A 18 7.83 8.81 -2.75
N THR A 19 8.28 9.78 -3.56
CA THR A 19 7.97 9.89 -4.99
C THR A 19 8.76 8.92 -5.87
N SER A 20 9.89 8.37 -5.40
CA SER A 20 10.71 7.42 -6.14
C SER A 20 10.01 6.08 -6.34
N VAL A 21 9.26 5.62 -5.33
CA VAL A 21 8.52 4.34 -5.38
C VAL A 21 7.44 4.31 -6.47
N PRO A 22 6.52 5.28 -6.58
CA PRO A 22 5.55 5.32 -7.67
C PRO A 22 6.18 5.69 -9.02
N ASN A 23 7.35 6.35 -9.06
CA ASN A 23 8.05 6.66 -10.33
C ASN A 23 8.46 5.40 -11.12
N ILE A 24 8.60 4.24 -10.47
CA ILE A 24 8.83 2.96 -11.15
C ILE A 24 7.72 2.65 -12.17
N ILE A 25 6.49 3.08 -11.89
CA ILE A 25 5.33 2.93 -12.77
C ILE A 25 5.53 3.66 -14.11
N LEU A 26 6.30 4.74 -14.10
CA LEU A 26 6.57 5.60 -15.25
C LEU A 26 7.88 5.23 -15.96
N THR A 27 8.87 4.76 -15.20
CA THR A 27 10.26 4.66 -15.66
C THR A 27 10.68 3.24 -16.04
N VAL A 28 10.07 2.21 -15.46
CA VAL A 28 10.44 0.81 -15.71
C VAL A 28 9.48 0.18 -16.71
N ASP A 29 9.86 0.22 -17.98
CA ASP A 29 9.15 -0.45 -19.08
C ASP A 29 10.13 -1.16 -20.05
N PRO A 30 10.79 -2.23 -19.60
CA PRO A 30 11.85 -2.88 -20.38
C PRO A 30 11.35 -3.49 -21.69
N GLN A 31 10.05 -3.77 -21.80
CA GLN A 31 9.42 -4.39 -22.96
C GLN A 31 8.64 -3.38 -23.83
N ASN A 32 8.75 -2.08 -23.55
CA ASN A 32 7.98 -1.02 -24.22
C ASN A 32 6.45 -1.26 -24.17
N TYR A 33 5.96 -1.97 -23.15
CA TYR A 33 4.54 -2.21 -22.96
C TYR A 33 3.78 -0.91 -22.86
N PHE A 34 4.37 0.19 -22.38
CA PHE A 34 3.70 1.49 -22.28
C PHE A 34 3.12 1.99 -23.62
N ARG A 35 3.73 1.54 -24.72
CA ARG A 35 3.30 1.82 -26.10
C ARG A 35 2.24 0.85 -26.63
N SER A 36 1.95 -0.24 -25.91
CA SER A 36 0.94 -1.23 -26.28
C SER A 36 -0.48 -0.70 -26.07
N ARG A 37 -1.34 -0.86 -27.08
CA ARG A 37 -2.76 -0.45 -27.02
C ARG A 37 -3.60 -1.32 -26.08
N LEU A 38 -3.21 -2.58 -25.83
CA LEU A 38 -4.02 -3.55 -25.09
C LEU A 38 -3.74 -3.51 -23.58
N VAL A 39 -2.47 -3.62 -23.19
CA VAL A 39 -2.07 -3.77 -21.77
C VAL A 39 -1.31 -2.54 -21.27
N GLY A 40 -0.82 -1.71 -22.19
CA GLY A 40 0.25 -0.75 -21.98
C GLY A 40 -0.01 0.45 -21.11
N ARG A 41 -1.18 0.61 -20.52
CA ARG A 41 -1.44 1.76 -19.65
C ARG A 41 -2.16 1.37 -18.38
N ALA A 42 -2.31 0.07 -18.12
CA ALA A 42 -3.07 -0.38 -16.96
C ALA A 42 -2.47 0.17 -15.66
N SER A 43 -1.18 -0.08 -15.42
CA SER A 43 -0.47 0.41 -14.22
C SER A 43 -0.51 1.94 -14.10
N TYR A 44 -0.27 2.67 -15.20
CA TYR A 44 -0.36 4.12 -15.21
C TYR A 44 -1.76 4.66 -14.97
N ARG A 45 -2.79 4.03 -15.56
CA ARG A 45 -4.20 4.40 -15.31
C ARG A 45 -4.57 4.19 -13.85
N TYR A 46 -4.13 3.10 -13.23
CA TYR A 46 -4.36 2.89 -11.80
C TYR A 46 -3.59 3.89 -10.93
N TYR A 47 -2.37 4.27 -11.33
CA TYR A 47 -1.65 5.35 -10.66
C TYR A 47 -2.37 6.70 -10.76
N GLN A 48 -2.89 7.04 -11.94
CA GLN A 48 -3.70 8.24 -12.14
C GLN A 48 -4.99 8.19 -11.31
N ALA A 49 -5.66 7.03 -11.28
CA ALA A 49 -6.85 6.82 -10.46
C ALA A 49 -6.54 7.00 -8.97
N ALA A 50 -5.47 6.37 -8.46
CA ALA A 50 -5.04 6.52 -7.08
C ALA A 50 -4.74 7.98 -6.73
N THR A 51 -4.01 8.70 -7.61
CA THR A 51 -3.71 10.12 -7.42
C THR A 51 -5.00 10.96 -7.36
N ALA A 52 -5.95 10.69 -8.27
CA ALA A 52 -7.23 11.37 -8.29
C ALA A 52 -8.07 11.08 -7.04
N ILE A 53 -8.10 9.83 -6.58
CA ILE A 53 -8.79 9.41 -5.34
C ILE A 53 -8.20 10.15 -4.14
N VAL A 54 -6.87 10.15 -4.01
CA VAL A 54 -6.18 10.79 -2.88
C VAL A 54 -6.41 12.29 -2.89
N SER A 55 -6.22 12.95 -4.04
CA SER A 55 -6.46 14.41 -4.15
C SER A 55 -7.90 14.76 -3.82
N ALA A 56 -8.87 14.15 -4.53
CA ALA A 56 -10.28 14.47 -4.34
C ALA A 56 -10.76 14.23 -2.90
N SER A 57 -10.20 13.23 -2.23
CA SER A 57 -10.53 12.94 -0.84
C SER A 57 -9.86 13.89 0.14
N LYS A 58 -8.59 14.23 -0.05
CA LYS A 58 -7.83 15.13 0.84
C LYS A 58 -8.20 16.61 0.65
N ASP A 59 -8.70 16.98 -0.52
CA ASP A 59 -9.15 18.34 -0.85
C ASP A 59 -10.48 18.70 -0.17
N LEU A 60 -11.22 17.71 0.35
CA LEU A 60 -12.41 17.96 1.16
C LEU A 60 -12.05 18.74 2.42
N THR A 61 -12.91 19.69 2.77
CA THR A 61 -12.74 20.61 3.90
C THR A 61 -13.87 20.47 4.91
N ARG A 62 -13.76 21.15 6.05
CA ARG A 62 -14.85 21.19 7.06
C ARG A 62 -16.18 21.73 6.52
N LYS A 63 -16.16 22.48 5.41
CA LYS A 63 -17.37 23.00 4.76
C LYS A 63 -18.14 21.91 4.01
N ASP A 64 -17.46 20.85 3.62
CA ASP A 64 -18.02 19.74 2.83
C ASP A 64 -18.66 18.68 3.73
N ILE A 65 -18.56 18.81 5.06
CA ILE A 65 -19.18 17.91 6.03
C ILE A 65 -20.71 18.06 5.95
N PRO A 66 -21.45 16.99 5.57
CA PRO A 66 -22.90 17.03 5.57
C PRO A 66 -23.47 17.34 6.96
N LYS A 67 -24.60 18.05 7.02
CA LYS A 67 -25.21 18.45 8.30
C LYS A 67 -25.59 17.25 9.18
N ASP A 68 -25.96 16.13 8.56
CA ASP A 68 -26.35 14.90 9.25
C ASP A 68 -25.20 13.87 9.33
N PHE A 69 -23.95 14.31 9.12
CA PHE A 69 -22.79 13.42 9.14
C PHE A 69 -22.51 12.91 10.55
N LYS A 70 -22.68 11.60 10.74
CA LYS A 70 -22.47 10.93 12.02
C LYS A 70 -21.34 9.94 11.91
N ILE A 71 -20.35 10.08 12.78
CA ILE A 71 -19.32 9.06 12.97
C ILE A 71 -19.95 7.93 13.80
N PRO A 72 -19.79 6.65 13.40
CA PRO A 72 -20.19 5.51 14.21
C PRO A 72 -19.63 5.60 15.64
N GLY A 73 -20.45 5.27 16.64
CA GLY A 73 -20.05 5.42 18.05
C GLY A 73 -18.78 4.65 18.42
N ALA A 74 -18.54 3.50 17.79
CA ALA A 74 -17.34 2.69 17.99
C ALA A 74 -16.04 3.40 17.56
N TRP A 75 -16.13 4.43 16.72
CA TRP A 75 -14.98 5.13 16.15
C TRP A 75 -14.78 6.50 16.79
N GLN A 76 -15.53 6.82 17.84
CA GLN A 76 -15.32 8.04 18.63
C GLN A 76 -14.18 7.82 19.65
N PRO A 77 -13.28 8.80 19.85
CA PRO A 77 -13.23 10.11 19.22
C PRO A 77 -12.37 10.10 17.93
N MET A 78 -13.03 10.18 16.76
CA MET A 78 -12.37 10.41 15.47
C MET A 78 -12.73 11.80 14.96
N ASP A 79 -11.80 12.48 14.31
CA ASP A 79 -12.09 13.78 13.70
C ASP A 79 -13.05 13.62 12.51
N SER A 80 -14.10 14.44 12.47
CA SER A 80 -15.16 14.33 11.46
C SER A 80 -14.67 14.66 10.05
N LEU A 81 -13.70 15.57 9.90
CA LEU A 81 -13.11 15.83 8.59
C LEU A 81 -12.32 14.61 8.14
N TYR A 82 -11.47 14.05 9.02
CA TYR A 82 -10.73 12.83 8.70
C TYR A 82 -11.66 11.67 8.32
N TYR A 83 -12.74 11.46 9.07
CA TYR A 83 -13.73 10.42 8.76
C TYR A 83 -14.42 10.64 7.40
N LEU A 84 -14.75 11.90 7.05
CA LEU A 84 -15.30 12.25 5.75
C LEU A 84 -14.30 11.94 4.62
N GLN A 85 -13.06 12.41 4.75
CA GLN A 85 -12.01 12.18 3.76
C GLN A 85 -11.75 10.68 3.54
N LEU A 86 -11.70 9.91 4.64
CA LEU A 86 -11.51 8.46 4.58
C LEU A 86 -12.69 7.75 3.91
N SER A 87 -13.92 8.10 4.31
CA SER A 87 -15.14 7.53 3.75
C SER A 87 -15.28 7.85 2.26
N HIS A 88 -14.87 9.06 1.85
CA HIS A 88 -14.83 9.45 0.45
C HIS A 88 -13.80 8.64 -0.33
N ALA A 89 -12.59 8.45 0.19
CA ALA A 89 -11.56 7.62 -0.45
C ALA A 89 -12.04 6.18 -0.66
N TYR A 90 -12.69 5.58 0.35
CA TYR A 90 -13.28 4.25 0.24
C TYR A 90 -14.40 4.20 -0.80
N SER A 91 -15.32 5.17 -0.78
CA SER A 91 -16.39 5.24 -1.77
C SER A 91 -15.88 5.39 -3.20
N MET A 92 -14.77 6.10 -3.41
CA MET A 92 -14.16 6.19 -4.74
C MET A 92 -13.46 4.89 -5.13
N LEU A 93 -12.76 4.23 -4.20
CA LEU A 93 -12.17 2.91 -4.45
C LEU A 93 -13.24 1.88 -4.83
N ASP A 94 -14.42 1.94 -4.21
CA ASP A 94 -15.53 1.02 -4.50
C ASP A 94 -16.01 1.10 -5.95
N THR A 95 -15.79 2.22 -6.64
CA THR A 95 -16.13 2.36 -8.07
C THR A 95 -15.22 1.52 -8.99
N PHE A 96 -14.11 0.99 -8.44
CA PHE A 96 -13.16 0.11 -9.12
C PHE A 96 -13.25 -1.34 -8.64
N ASN A 97 -14.23 -1.68 -7.80
CA ASN A 97 -14.40 -3.05 -7.32
C ASN A 97 -14.69 -3.99 -8.50
N GLU A 98 -13.91 -5.05 -8.58
CA GLU A 98 -14.12 -6.15 -9.52
C GLU A 98 -15.03 -7.21 -8.89
N ASP A 99 -15.56 -8.12 -9.72
CA ASP A 99 -16.40 -9.23 -9.24
C ASP A 99 -15.68 -10.09 -8.19
N MET A 100 -14.34 -10.23 -8.32
CA MET A 100 -13.50 -10.99 -7.41
C MET A 100 -12.53 -10.05 -6.67
N PRO A 101 -12.57 -9.98 -5.32
CA PRO A 101 -11.70 -9.11 -4.52
C PRO A 101 -10.20 -9.33 -4.73
N PHE A 102 -9.79 -10.55 -5.09
CA PHE A 102 -8.40 -10.92 -5.34
C PHE A 102 -7.92 -10.60 -6.76
N HIS A 103 -8.68 -9.79 -7.51
CA HIS A 103 -8.26 -9.35 -8.83
C HIS A 103 -6.98 -8.50 -8.73
N ALA A 104 -5.94 -8.87 -9.47
CA ALA A 104 -4.62 -8.27 -9.33
C ALA A 104 -4.60 -6.75 -9.55
N ALA A 105 -5.50 -6.24 -10.38
CA ALA A 105 -5.61 -4.80 -10.64
C ALA A 105 -6.23 -4.03 -9.47
N GLU A 106 -7.20 -4.64 -8.79
CA GLU A 106 -7.83 -4.10 -7.60
C GLU A 106 -6.84 -4.08 -6.43
N ILE A 107 -6.16 -5.21 -6.16
CA ILE A 107 -5.09 -5.32 -5.16
C ILE A 107 -4.05 -4.22 -5.38
N TYR A 108 -3.63 -4.03 -6.64
CA TYR A 108 -2.65 -3.03 -7.01
C TYR A 108 -3.15 -1.60 -6.74
N LEU A 109 -4.39 -1.28 -7.13
CA LEU A 109 -4.98 0.04 -6.91
C LEU A 109 -5.12 0.36 -5.41
N ILE A 110 -5.61 -0.58 -4.60
CA ILE A 110 -5.76 -0.39 -3.14
C ILE A 110 -4.37 -0.20 -2.51
N THR A 111 -3.38 -0.99 -2.92
CA THR A 111 -1.99 -0.89 -2.42
C THR A 111 -1.44 0.53 -2.63
N ILE A 112 -1.45 1.03 -3.86
CA ILE A 112 -0.85 2.34 -4.15
C ILE A 112 -1.68 3.49 -3.57
N THR A 113 -3.02 3.37 -3.55
CA THR A 113 -3.90 4.40 -2.99
C THR A 113 -3.70 4.53 -1.48
N SER A 114 -3.66 3.41 -0.75
CA SER A 114 -3.45 3.41 0.70
C SER A 114 -2.10 4.00 1.10
N MET A 115 -1.02 3.59 0.41
CA MET A 115 0.32 4.14 0.65
C MET A 115 0.35 5.66 0.40
N MET A 116 -0.24 6.14 -0.69
CA MET A 116 -0.29 7.57 -1.01
C MET A 116 -1.19 8.35 -0.04
N TYR A 117 -2.36 7.82 0.31
CA TYR A 117 -3.32 8.46 1.21
C TYR A 117 -2.76 8.64 2.63
N CYS A 118 -1.96 7.68 3.07
CA CYS A 118 -1.35 7.65 4.40
C CYS A 118 0.07 8.22 4.41
N ASP A 119 0.51 8.90 3.35
CA ASP A 119 1.84 9.50 3.24
C ASP A 119 2.99 8.50 3.51
N TYR A 120 2.82 7.24 3.10
CA TYR A 120 3.77 6.14 3.28
C TYR A 120 4.08 5.83 4.76
N ASP A 121 3.19 6.23 5.68
CA ASP A 121 3.24 5.82 7.08
C ASP A 121 2.80 4.36 7.21
N PHE A 122 3.62 3.50 7.82
CA PHE A 122 3.37 2.07 7.89
C PHE A 122 2.07 1.73 8.61
N GLU A 123 1.87 2.25 9.82
CA GLU A 123 0.71 1.88 10.65
C GLU A 123 -0.58 2.40 10.05
N ARG A 124 -0.61 3.66 9.62
CA ARG A 124 -1.79 4.23 8.97
C ARG A 124 -2.12 3.54 7.66
N THR A 125 -1.11 3.12 6.89
CA THR A 125 -1.34 2.35 5.66
C THR A 125 -1.96 0.99 5.97
N MET A 126 -1.45 0.27 6.97
CA MET A 126 -2.04 -1.02 7.38
C MET A 126 -3.46 -0.84 7.91
N GLU A 127 -3.72 0.20 8.72
CA GLU A 127 -5.06 0.52 9.23
C GLU A 127 -6.04 0.85 8.10
N PHE A 128 -5.62 1.64 7.11
CA PHE A 128 -6.43 1.94 5.92
C PHE A 128 -6.81 0.64 5.20
N ILE A 129 -5.83 -0.22 4.91
CA ILE A 129 -6.06 -1.47 4.16
C ILE A 129 -7.00 -2.40 4.91
N VAL A 130 -6.76 -2.63 6.20
CA VAL A 130 -7.57 -3.54 7.02
C VAL A 130 -9.01 -3.03 7.15
N ASN A 131 -9.19 -1.72 7.36
CA ASN A 131 -10.51 -1.12 7.51
C ASN A 131 -11.28 -1.01 6.19
N TYR A 132 -10.61 -0.86 5.05
CA TYR A 132 -11.26 -0.89 3.73
C TYR A 132 -11.81 -2.29 3.41
N GLY A 133 -11.04 -3.33 3.74
CA GLY A 133 -11.45 -4.72 3.52
C GLY A 133 -11.10 -5.23 2.12
N ARG A 134 -12.00 -6.00 1.50
CA ARG A 134 -11.75 -6.77 0.27
C ARG A 134 -10.68 -7.85 0.54
N ASP A 135 -9.65 -7.96 -0.30
CA ASP A 135 -8.51 -8.87 -0.14
C ASP A 135 -7.40 -8.19 0.72
N ASN A 136 -7.73 -7.92 1.98
CA ASN A 136 -6.92 -7.03 2.82
C ASN A 136 -5.58 -7.66 3.27
N ASP A 137 -5.49 -8.97 3.42
CA ASP A 137 -4.27 -9.67 3.79
C ASP A 137 -3.25 -9.66 2.64
N THR A 138 -3.70 -9.90 1.40
CA THR A 138 -2.82 -9.79 0.22
C THR A 138 -2.37 -8.36 -0.01
N VAL A 139 -3.28 -7.39 0.06
CA VAL A 139 -2.94 -5.97 -0.08
C VAL A 139 -1.97 -5.53 1.04
N ALA A 140 -2.21 -5.93 2.28
CA ALA A 140 -1.32 -5.60 3.41
C ALA A 140 0.05 -6.26 3.26
N ALA A 141 0.13 -7.50 2.78
CA ALA A 141 1.40 -8.17 2.50
C ALA A 141 2.21 -7.45 1.41
N VAL A 142 1.54 -7.01 0.34
CA VAL A 142 2.18 -6.26 -0.75
C VAL A 142 2.65 -4.88 -0.28
N ALA A 143 1.76 -4.09 0.34
CA ALA A 143 2.11 -2.77 0.87
C ALA A 143 3.19 -2.86 1.96
N GLY A 144 3.08 -3.84 2.85
CA GLY A 144 4.04 -4.09 3.93
C GLY A 144 5.42 -4.49 3.42
N SER A 145 5.50 -5.23 2.32
CA SER A 145 6.78 -5.56 1.67
C SER A 145 7.45 -4.31 1.09
N ILE A 146 6.68 -3.42 0.46
CA ILE A 146 7.22 -2.18 -0.13
C ILE A 146 7.64 -1.20 0.97
N LEU A 147 6.77 -0.96 1.96
CA LEU A 147 7.04 -0.03 3.05
C LEU A 147 8.12 -0.55 4.01
N GLY A 148 8.15 -1.86 4.27
CA GLY A 148 9.21 -2.49 5.08
C GLY A 148 10.59 -2.38 4.41
N ALA A 149 10.66 -2.53 3.08
CA ALA A 149 11.89 -2.25 2.33
C ALA A 149 12.29 -0.77 2.39
N PHE A 150 11.30 0.14 2.32
CA PHE A 150 11.52 1.59 2.33
C PHE A 150 11.98 2.14 3.69
N LEU A 151 11.37 1.66 4.77
CA LEU A 151 11.62 2.13 6.13
C LEU A 151 12.75 1.34 6.81
N GLY A 152 12.96 0.09 6.41
CA GLY A 152 13.81 -0.85 7.13
C GLY A 152 13.09 -1.47 8.34
N ALA A 153 13.57 -2.64 8.77
CA ALA A 153 12.94 -3.43 9.83
C ALA A 153 12.89 -2.69 11.18
N ASP A 154 13.90 -1.89 11.50
CA ASP A 154 14.03 -1.20 12.78
C ASP A 154 12.98 -0.08 12.98
N GLN A 155 12.38 0.41 11.90
CA GLN A 155 11.33 1.44 11.95
C GLN A 155 9.91 0.86 12.01
N LEU A 156 9.77 -0.47 12.00
CA LEU A 156 8.47 -1.12 12.13
C LEU A 156 8.00 -1.15 13.60
N PRO A 157 6.67 -1.24 13.86
CA PRO A 157 6.15 -1.22 15.23
C PRO A 157 6.65 -2.43 16.03
N GLU A 158 7.57 -2.20 16.97
CA GLU A 158 8.33 -3.22 17.70
C GLU A 158 7.44 -4.30 18.33
N LYS A 159 6.33 -3.90 18.97
CA LYS A 159 5.39 -4.83 19.59
C LYS A 159 4.78 -5.80 18.58
N LYS A 160 4.39 -5.30 17.39
CA LYS A 160 3.81 -6.12 16.32
C LYS A 160 4.87 -7.04 15.72
N VAL A 161 6.08 -6.52 15.46
CA VAL A 161 7.21 -7.31 14.94
C VAL A 161 7.52 -8.47 15.88
N ARG A 162 7.71 -8.22 17.19
CA ARG A 162 8.00 -9.29 18.16
C ARG A 162 6.94 -10.38 18.16
N GLN A 163 5.67 -10.00 18.18
CA GLN A 163 4.56 -10.95 18.15
C GLN A 163 4.58 -11.80 16.86
N ILE A 164 4.79 -11.17 15.70
CA ILE A 164 4.82 -11.85 14.40
C ILE A 164 6.01 -12.82 14.33
N LEU A 165 7.20 -12.38 14.73
CA LEU A 165 8.40 -13.22 14.75
C LEU A 165 8.24 -14.42 15.67
N GLN A 166 7.70 -14.21 16.88
CA GLN A 166 7.43 -15.27 17.83
C GLN A 166 6.45 -16.29 17.27
N VAL A 167 5.29 -15.85 16.78
CA VAL A 167 4.26 -16.74 16.20
C VAL A 167 4.80 -17.53 15.02
N ASN A 168 5.54 -16.88 14.10
CA ASN A 168 6.10 -17.57 12.94
C ASN A 168 7.10 -18.65 13.34
N LYS A 169 7.98 -18.35 14.29
CA LYS A 169 9.02 -19.28 14.72
C LYS A 169 8.45 -20.43 15.57
N GLU A 170 7.62 -20.11 16.55
CA GLU A 170 7.15 -21.08 17.56
C GLU A 170 5.95 -21.90 17.08
N LEU A 171 5.03 -21.30 16.30
CA LEU A 171 3.78 -21.96 15.89
C LEU A 171 3.82 -22.41 14.43
N LEU A 172 4.48 -21.66 13.54
CA LEU A 172 4.52 -21.95 12.10
C LEU A 172 5.85 -22.58 11.65
N GLY A 173 6.81 -22.78 12.56
CA GLY A 173 8.11 -23.37 12.26
C GLY A 173 8.95 -22.59 11.25
N THR A 174 8.69 -21.30 11.08
CA THR A 174 9.32 -20.44 10.07
C THR A 174 10.09 -19.32 10.75
N ASP A 175 11.42 -19.31 10.61
CA ASP A 175 12.27 -18.23 11.10
C ASP A 175 12.43 -17.15 10.02
N LEU A 176 11.58 -16.12 10.10
CA LEU A 176 11.54 -15.03 9.11
C LEU A 176 12.86 -14.24 9.06
N GLU A 177 13.55 -14.09 10.18
CA GLU A 177 14.82 -13.37 10.22
C GLU A 177 15.93 -14.18 9.55
N GLU A 178 15.96 -15.49 9.78
CA GLU A 178 16.92 -16.37 9.10
C GLU A 178 16.70 -16.44 7.59
N MET A 179 15.43 -16.46 7.16
CA MET A 179 15.08 -16.34 5.75
C MET A 179 15.59 -15.02 5.16
N ALA A 180 15.34 -13.89 5.83
CA ALA A 180 15.81 -12.58 5.38
C ALA A 180 17.34 -12.51 5.31
N ARG A 181 18.06 -13.03 6.31
CA ARG A 181 19.53 -13.13 6.32
C ARG A 181 20.04 -13.96 5.16
N THR A 182 19.43 -15.13 4.91
CA THR A 182 19.79 -16.02 3.81
C THR A 182 19.59 -15.35 2.45
N MET A 183 18.45 -14.67 2.25
CA MET A 183 18.17 -13.94 1.02
C MET A 183 19.18 -12.80 0.80
N THR A 184 19.48 -12.03 1.84
CA THR A 184 20.47 -10.94 1.80
C THR A 184 21.87 -11.48 1.45
N ALA A 185 22.30 -12.56 2.10
CA ALA A 185 23.60 -13.18 1.82
C ALA A 185 23.71 -13.69 0.37
N LYS A 186 22.64 -14.24 -0.20
CA LYS A 186 22.60 -14.64 -1.61
C LYS A 186 22.71 -13.45 -2.55
N TYR A 187 22.01 -12.35 -2.25
CA TYR A 187 22.08 -11.13 -3.05
C TYR A 187 23.49 -10.52 -3.05
N LEU A 188 24.13 -10.42 -1.88
CA LEU A 188 25.47 -9.85 -1.75
C LEU A 188 26.55 -10.69 -2.43
N LYS A 189 26.38 -12.02 -2.53
CA LYS A 189 27.31 -12.91 -3.26
C LYS A 189 27.18 -12.81 -4.78
N GLN A 190 26.07 -12.26 -5.30
CA GLN A 190 25.82 -12.11 -6.73
C GLN A 190 26.21 -10.72 -7.27
N ARG A 191 26.60 -9.79 -6.38
CA ARG A 191 27.21 -8.50 -6.74
C ARG A 191 28.73 -8.62 -6.81
#